data_AF-A0A923HMW2-F1
#
_entry.id   AF-A0A923HMW2-F1
#
_cell.length_a   1.000
_cell.length_b   1.000
_cell.length_c   1.000
_cell.angle_alpha   90.00
_cell.angle_beta   90.00
_cell.angle_gamma   90.00
#
_symmetry.space_group_name_H-M   'P 1'
#
loop_
_entity.id
_entity.type
_entity.pdbx_description
1 polymer ?
#
loop_
_entity_poly.entity_id
_entity_poly.type
_entity_poly.pdbx_seq_one_letter_code
_entity_poly.pdbx_strand_id
1 'polypeptide(L)'
;MTTKTLISALQLATKREARASGTPGPNDIFYSSTDYNLPIPANATQFVLCGSADGTGNTYVDDKVVVAAVNGSTSSPLYTHDYSNGNSGRIIPLPPTDVTSAFKQFVGKSINLQTQFIDLYKNSKGGSNFFLCIYA
;
A
#
# COMPACT_ATOMS: atom_id res chain seq x y z
N MET A 1 23.84 -15.02 -8.07
CA MET A 1 22.60 -14.26 -7.86
C MET A 1 21.49 -15.26 -7.64
N THR A 2 20.95 -15.34 -6.43
CA THR A 2 19.79 -16.21 -6.17
C THR A 2 18.56 -15.52 -6.73
N THR A 3 17.89 -16.15 -7.69
CA THR A 3 16.63 -15.66 -8.24
C THR A 3 15.57 -15.75 -7.16
N LYS A 4 15.06 -14.60 -6.69
CA LYS A 4 13.98 -14.57 -5.71
C LYS A 4 12.68 -15.01 -6.37
N THR A 5 11.94 -15.91 -5.74
CA THR A 5 10.67 -16.43 -6.26
C THR A 5 9.53 -15.71 -5.56
N LEU A 6 8.57 -15.18 -6.32
CA LEU A 6 7.32 -14.66 -5.73
C LEU A 6 6.53 -15.83 -5.15
N ILE A 7 6.31 -15.82 -3.84
CA ILE A 7 5.63 -16.91 -3.12
C ILE A 7 4.23 -16.52 -2.63
N SER A 8 3.92 -15.22 -2.58
CA SER A 8 2.59 -14.73 -2.23
C SER A 8 2.38 -13.30 -2.74
N ALA A 9 1.16 -12.96 -3.08
CA ALA A 9 0.73 -11.59 -3.36
C ALA A 9 -0.60 -11.33 -2.66
N LEU A 10 -0.59 -10.41 -1.69
CA LEU A 10 -1.77 -10.07 -0.90
C LEU A 10 -2.39 -8.78 -1.45
N GLN A 11 -3.63 -8.82 -1.93
CA GLN A 11 -4.33 -7.61 -2.39
C GLN A 11 -4.71 -6.73 -1.18
N LEU A 12 -4.10 -5.55 -1.09
CA LEU A 12 -4.37 -4.57 -0.03
C LEU A 12 -5.42 -3.52 -0.45
N ALA A 13 -5.47 -3.19 -1.75
CA ALA A 13 -6.47 -2.31 -2.30
C ALA A 13 -6.81 -2.64 -3.75
N THR A 14 -8.09 -2.58 -4.08
CA THR A 14 -8.57 -2.61 -5.47
C THR A 14 -8.59 -1.20 -6.06
N LYS A 15 -8.29 -1.09 -7.35
CA LYS A 15 -8.31 0.14 -8.12
C LYS A 15 -9.58 0.94 -7.85
N ARG A 16 -9.42 2.24 -7.65
CA ARG A 16 -10.50 3.22 -7.51
C ARG A 16 -10.45 4.14 -8.71
N GLU A 17 -11.48 4.06 -9.57
CA GLU A 17 -11.64 4.98 -10.68
C GLU A 17 -11.71 6.43 -10.17
N ALA A 18 -11.18 7.35 -10.98
CA ALA A 18 -11.15 8.76 -10.65
C ALA A 18 -12.58 9.32 -10.52
N ARG A 19 -12.82 10.06 -9.44
CA ARG A 19 -14.08 10.78 -9.18
C ARG A 19 -13.80 12.13 -8.53
N ALA A 20 -14.74 13.05 -8.59
CA ALA A 20 -14.58 14.36 -7.97
C ALA A 20 -14.24 14.26 -6.46
N SER A 21 -13.28 15.08 -6.00
CA SER A 21 -12.97 15.24 -4.58
C SER A 21 -14.11 15.93 -3.83
N GLY A 22 -14.24 15.63 -2.54
CA GLY A 22 -15.25 16.20 -1.66
C GLY A 22 -14.71 17.44 -0.95
N THR A 23 -14.70 17.40 0.39
CA THR A 23 -13.96 18.35 1.22
C THR A 23 -12.61 17.72 1.58
N PRO A 24 -11.55 17.98 0.80
CA PRO A 24 -10.26 17.33 1.00
C PRO A 24 -9.56 17.84 2.26
N GLY A 25 -8.65 17.02 2.77
CA GLY A 25 -7.79 17.32 3.91
C GLY A 25 -7.13 16.06 4.45
N PRO A 26 -6.24 16.18 5.45
CA PRO A 26 -5.48 15.05 5.99
C PRO A 26 -6.34 13.91 6.56
N ASN A 27 -7.64 14.15 6.76
CA ASN A 27 -8.60 13.18 7.27
C ASN A 27 -9.65 12.74 6.23
N ASP A 28 -9.62 13.22 4.97
CA ASP A 28 -10.55 12.76 3.92
C ASP A 28 -10.09 11.41 3.36
N ILE A 29 -10.39 10.35 4.12
CA ILE A 29 -10.11 8.97 3.73
C ILE A 29 -11.19 8.52 2.74
N PHE A 30 -10.82 8.35 1.47
CA PHE A 30 -11.74 7.95 0.40
C PHE A 30 -11.69 6.46 0.05
N TYR A 31 -10.74 5.75 0.65
CA TYR A 31 -10.65 4.28 0.69
C TYR A 31 -10.03 3.86 2.03
N SER A 32 -10.62 2.86 2.68
CA SER A 32 -10.07 2.23 3.88
C SER A 32 -10.43 0.75 3.85
N SER A 33 -9.45 -0.11 4.01
CA SER A 33 -9.64 -1.54 4.24
C SER A 33 -8.74 -2.01 5.36
N THR A 34 -9.20 -3.00 6.13
CA THR A 34 -8.37 -3.71 7.09
C THR A 34 -8.45 -5.20 6.76
N ASP A 35 -7.31 -5.78 6.42
CA ASP A 35 -7.14 -7.20 6.20
C ASP A 35 -6.61 -7.85 7.47
N TYR A 36 -7.31 -8.88 7.94
CA TYR A 36 -7.03 -9.53 9.22
C TYR A 36 -6.33 -10.87 9.04
N ASN A 37 -5.44 -11.20 9.98
CA ASN A 37 -4.73 -12.47 10.07
C ASN A 37 -4.00 -12.85 8.77
N LEU A 38 -3.38 -11.89 8.10
CA LEU A 38 -2.59 -12.12 6.91
C LEU A 38 -1.33 -12.93 7.26
N PRO A 39 -1.17 -14.15 6.74
CA PRO A 39 0.00 -14.97 7.05
C PRO A 39 1.22 -14.46 6.31
N ILE A 40 2.31 -14.21 7.03
CA ILE A 40 3.62 -13.91 6.44
C ILE A 40 4.46 -15.20 6.45
N PRO A 41 4.84 -15.73 5.27
CA PRO A 41 5.61 -16.97 5.18
C PRO A 41 6.92 -16.90 5.97
N ALA A 42 7.29 -18.01 6.62
CA ALA A 42 8.52 -18.08 7.43
C ALA A 42 9.81 -18.03 6.58
N ASN A 43 9.72 -18.35 5.28
CA ASN A 43 10.80 -18.26 4.32
C ASN A 43 10.81 -16.93 3.53
N ALA A 44 9.99 -15.95 3.90
CA ALA A 44 9.96 -14.66 3.22
C ALA A 44 11.29 -13.90 3.40
N THR A 45 11.89 -13.47 2.28
CA THR A 45 13.16 -12.74 2.23
C THR A 45 13.01 -11.32 1.67
N GLN A 46 11.91 -11.01 0.98
CA GLN A 46 11.64 -9.68 0.44
C GLN A 46 10.14 -9.35 0.42
N PHE A 47 9.84 -8.06 0.61
CA PHE A 47 8.50 -7.50 0.55
C PHE A 47 8.50 -6.30 -0.39
N VAL A 48 7.56 -6.28 -1.33
CA VAL A 48 7.43 -5.24 -2.35
C VAL A 48 5.97 -4.79 -2.44
N LEU A 49 5.72 -3.48 -2.41
CA LEU A 49 4.42 -2.92 -2.80
C LEU A 49 4.39 -2.78 -4.32
N CYS A 50 3.35 -3.34 -4.95
CA CYS A 50 3.26 -3.57 -6.39
C CYS A 50 1.82 -3.28 -6.87
N GLY A 51 1.67 -2.82 -8.11
CA GLY A 51 0.35 -2.55 -8.71
C GLY A 51 -0.34 -3.79 -9.26
N SER A 52 0.36 -4.92 -9.35
CA SER A 52 -0.13 -6.20 -9.89
C SER A 52 0.28 -7.37 -9.01
N ALA A 53 -0.51 -8.44 -9.05
CA ALA A 53 -0.31 -9.65 -8.23
C ALA A 53 0.93 -10.47 -8.62
N ASP A 54 1.59 -10.14 -9.74
CA ASP A 54 2.77 -10.83 -10.26
C ASP A 54 4.10 -10.17 -9.84
N GLY A 55 4.06 -9.18 -8.95
CA GLY A 55 5.25 -8.44 -8.54
C GLY A 55 5.53 -7.17 -9.33
N THR A 56 4.74 -6.92 -10.39
CA THR A 56 4.95 -5.78 -11.30
C THR A 56 3.90 -4.69 -11.10
N GLY A 57 3.86 -3.73 -12.02
CA GLY A 57 2.87 -2.67 -12.05
C GLY A 57 3.20 -1.50 -11.12
N ASN A 58 2.99 -0.30 -11.63
CA ASN A 58 3.16 0.91 -10.86
C ASN A 58 1.98 1.11 -9.90
N THR A 59 2.28 1.68 -8.74
CA THR A 59 1.26 2.13 -7.78
C THR A 59 1.04 3.63 -7.91
N TYR A 60 -0.19 4.08 -7.70
CA TYR A 60 -0.52 5.50 -7.58
C TYR A 60 -1.77 5.71 -6.73
N VAL A 61 -1.84 6.86 -6.09
CA VAL A 61 -3.02 7.42 -5.43
C VAL A 61 -3.05 8.90 -5.82
N ASP A 62 -4.22 9.55 -5.84
CA ASP A 62 -4.29 10.99 -6.16
C ASP A 62 -3.38 11.81 -5.24
N ASP A 63 -3.50 11.58 -3.94
CA ASP A 63 -2.63 12.17 -2.94
C ASP A 63 -1.89 11.11 -2.14
N LYS A 64 -2.43 10.67 -1.00
CA LYS A 64 -1.62 9.92 -0.03
C LYS A 64 -2.11 8.50 0.19
N VAL A 65 -1.17 7.56 0.26
CA VAL A 65 -1.39 6.21 0.79
C VAL A 65 -0.76 6.06 2.17
N VAL A 66 -1.45 5.32 3.04
CA VAL A 66 -0.90 4.82 4.30
C VAL A 66 -1.17 3.32 4.38
N VAL A 67 -0.12 2.54 4.62
CA VAL A 67 -0.23 1.11 5.00
C VAL A 67 0.30 0.97 6.41
N ALA A 68 -0.49 0.41 7.31
CA ALA A 68 -0.18 0.32 8.73
C ALA A 68 -0.44 -1.08 9.29
N ALA A 69 0.42 -1.51 10.23
CA ALA A 69 0.15 -2.68 11.07
C ALA A 69 -0.88 -2.31 12.13
N VAL A 70 -1.91 -3.14 12.32
CA VAL A 70 -2.94 -2.93 13.33
C VAL A 70 -2.85 -3.99 14.43
N ASN A 71 -2.79 -3.54 15.69
CA ASN A 71 -2.85 -4.40 16.86
C ASN A 71 -3.86 -3.83 17.86
N GLY A 72 -5.05 -4.41 17.92
CA GLY A 72 -6.17 -3.86 18.69
C GLY A 72 -6.58 -2.49 18.16
N SER A 73 -6.58 -1.48 19.04
CA SER A 73 -6.87 -0.08 18.69
C SER A 73 -5.64 0.71 18.21
N THR A 74 -4.45 0.11 18.23
CA THR A 74 -3.20 0.77 17.83
C THR A 74 -2.90 0.50 16.37
N SER A 75 -2.60 1.57 15.62
CA SER A 75 -2.15 1.50 14.23
C SER A 75 -0.74 2.10 14.12
N SER A 76 0.18 1.34 13.51
CA SER A 76 1.58 1.73 13.33
C SER A 76 1.91 1.77 11.83
N PRO A 77 2.14 2.95 11.23
CA PRO A 77 2.49 3.06 9.82
C PRO A 77 3.74 2.25 9.46
N LEU A 78 3.62 1.42 8.42
CA LEU A 78 4.72 0.67 7.82
C LEU A 78 5.20 1.31 6.52
N TYR A 79 4.29 1.95 5.80
CA TYR A 79 4.57 2.69 4.57
C TYR A 79 3.65 3.90 4.46
N THR A 80 4.19 5.01 4.00
CA THR A 80 3.43 6.23 3.71
C THR A 80 4.06 6.92 2.51
N HIS A 81 3.24 7.35 1.57
CA HIS A 81 3.70 8.11 0.42
C HIS A 81 2.63 9.09 -0.05
N ASP A 82 3.06 10.31 -0.40
CA ASP A 82 2.25 11.34 -1.04
C ASP A 82 2.64 11.40 -2.52
N TYR A 83 1.78 10.85 -3.37
CA TYR A 83 1.92 10.79 -4.82
C TYR A 83 1.67 12.13 -5.51
N SER A 84 1.02 13.08 -4.84
CA SER A 84 0.80 14.45 -5.34
C SER A 84 2.04 15.34 -5.17
N ASN A 85 2.99 14.90 -4.33
CA ASN A 85 4.20 15.63 -3.97
C ASN A 85 3.91 17.06 -3.51
N GLY A 86 3.02 17.21 -2.53
CA GLY A 86 2.62 18.52 -2.00
C GLY A 86 1.80 19.36 -2.98
N ASN A 87 0.82 18.74 -3.65
CA ASN A 87 -0.04 19.39 -4.65
C ASN A 87 0.71 19.92 -5.87
N SER A 88 1.64 19.15 -6.43
CA SER A 88 2.41 19.52 -7.62
C SER A 88 1.57 19.64 -8.90
N GLY A 89 0.28 19.33 -8.84
CA GLY A 89 -0.64 19.29 -9.99
C GLY A 89 -0.50 18.05 -10.86
N ARG A 90 0.32 17.08 -10.44
CA ARG A 90 0.50 15.79 -11.12
C ARG A 90 0.68 14.67 -10.10
N ILE A 91 0.07 13.53 -10.40
CA ILE A 91 0.35 12.27 -9.71
C ILE A 91 1.62 11.67 -10.31
N ILE A 92 2.57 11.26 -9.47
CA ILE A 92 3.80 10.58 -9.91
C ILE A 92 3.72 9.10 -9.52
N PRO A 93 3.29 8.19 -10.41
CA PRO A 93 3.26 6.77 -10.09
C PRO A 93 4.64 6.24 -9.69
N LEU A 94 4.67 5.34 -8.71
CA LEU A 94 5.91 4.68 -8.30
C LEU A 94 6.00 3.28 -8.92
N PRO A 95 7.19 2.84 -9.36
CA PRO A 95 7.43 1.44 -9.67
C PRO A 95 7.29 0.58 -8.40
N PRO A 96 7.30 -0.76 -8.54
CA PRO A 96 7.30 -1.65 -7.38
C PRO A 96 8.33 -1.22 -6.32
N THR A 97 7.84 -0.98 -5.10
CA THR A 97 8.61 -0.32 -4.03
C THR A 97 9.00 -1.35 -2.97
N ASP A 98 10.30 -1.47 -2.69
CA ASP A 98 10.81 -2.35 -1.64
C ASP A 98 10.45 -1.80 -0.25
N VAL A 99 9.72 -2.60 0.53
CA VAL A 99 9.31 -2.30 1.91
C VAL A 99 9.84 -3.33 2.92
N THR A 100 10.84 -4.12 2.52
CA THR A 100 11.36 -5.27 3.29
C THR A 100 11.75 -4.89 4.71
N SER A 101 12.40 -3.74 4.89
CA SER A 101 12.86 -3.29 6.22
C SER A 101 11.71 -3.10 7.23
N ALA A 102 10.53 -2.67 6.78
CA ALA A 102 9.37 -2.47 7.63
C ALA A 102 8.66 -3.81 7.96
N PHE A 103 8.64 -4.75 7.02
CA PHE A 103 7.87 -5.99 7.13
C PHE A 103 8.66 -7.18 7.68
N LYS A 104 10.01 -7.18 7.63
CA LYS A 104 10.84 -8.33 8.05
C LYS A 104 10.59 -8.80 9.49
N GLN A 105 10.13 -7.91 10.38
CA GLN A 105 9.80 -8.25 11.77
C GLN A 105 8.59 -9.19 11.93
N PHE A 106 7.79 -9.34 10.86
CA PHE A 106 6.59 -10.17 10.82
C PHE A 106 6.82 -11.53 10.15
N VAL A 107 8.03 -11.83 9.67
CA VAL A 107 8.35 -13.13 9.06
C VAL A 107 7.96 -14.29 9.99
N GLY A 108 7.19 -15.24 9.46
CA GLY A 108 6.67 -16.39 10.21
C GLY A 108 5.50 -16.09 11.15
N LYS A 109 4.93 -14.88 11.10
CA LYS A 109 3.79 -14.45 11.93
C LYS A 109 2.58 -14.11 11.07
N SER A 110 1.42 -13.94 11.70
CA SER A 110 0.27 -13.29 11.08
C SER A 110 0.22 -11.81 11.47
N ILE A 111 -0.24 -10.97 10.56
CA ILE A 111 -0.38 -9.51 10.75
C ILE A 111 -1.77 -9.04 10.32
N ASN A 112 -2.28 -7.99 10.96
CA ASN A 112 -3.42 -7.24 10.43
C ASN A 112 -2.89 -5.98 9.75
N LEU A 113 -3.33 -5.70 8.53
CA LEU A 113 -2.90 -4.53 7.77
C LEU A 113 -4.09 -3.64 7.46
N GLN A 114 -3.94 -2.35 7.73
CA GLN A 114 -4.85 -1.33 7.25
C GLN A 114 -4.23 -0.59 6.08
N THR A 115 -4.99 -0.38 5.01
CA THR A 115 -4.62 0.45 3.88
C THR A 115 -5.62 1.57 3.72
N GLN A 116 -5.12 2.81 3.64
CA GLN A 116 -5.93 4.01 3.47
C GLN A 116 -5.44 4.84 2.30
N PHE A 117 -6.38 5.34 1.51
CA PHE A 117 -6.13 6.42 0.55
C PHE A 117 -6.78 7.71 1.07
N ILE A 118 -5.99 8.78 1.13
CA ILE A 118 -6.34 10.05 1.74
C ILE A 118 -6.27 11.13 0.66
N ASP A 119 -7.32 11.93 0.53
CA ASP A 119 -7.50 13.06 -0.39
C ASP A 119 -7.06 14.34 0.33
N LEU A 120 -5.84 14.80 0.07
CA LEU A 120 -5.23 15.99 0.66
C LEU A 120 -5.66 17.28 -0.05
N TYR A 121 -5.95 17.24 -1.35
CA TYR A 121 -6.19 18.42 -2.18
C TYR A 121 -7.47 18.34 -3.01
N LYS A 122 -8.00 19.50 -3.42
CA LYS A 122 -9.29 19.56 -4.12
C LYS A 122 -9.08 19.34 -5.61
N ASN A 123 -9.45 18.18 -6.15
CA ASN A 123 -9.69 17.98 -7.59
C ASN A 123 -10.48 16.69 -7.82
N SER A 124 -9.77 15.57 -8.00
CA SER A 124 -10.33 14.27 -8.35
C SER A 124 -9.55 13.15 -7.70
N LYS A 125 -10.19 12.37 -6.83
CA LYS A 125 -9.54 11.24 -6.16
C LYS A 125 -9.70 9.90 -6.87
N GLY A 126 -8.63 9.13 -6.87
CA GLY A 126 -8.55 7.78 -7.41
C GLY A 126 -7.28 7.07 -6.94
N GLY A 127 -7.10 5.82 -7.35
CA GLY A 127 -5.90 5.06 -7.01
C GLY A 127 -5.82 3.73 -7.77
N SER A 128 -4.61 3.19 -7.86
CA SER A 128 -4.33 1.88 -8.46
C SER A 128 -4.77 0.73 -7.56
N ASN A 129 -4.62 -0.49 -8.07
CA ASN A 129 -4.50 -1.64 -7.18
C ASN A 129 -3.23 -1.49 -6.32
N PHE A 130 -3.24 -2.08 -5.14
CA PHE A 130 -2.07 -2.28 -4.29
C PHE A 130 -2.01 -3.73 -3.84
N PHE A 131 -0.85 -4.35 -4.04
CA PHE A 131 -0.52 -5.66 -3.52
C PHE A 131 0.72 -5.57 -2.63
N LEU A 132 0.78 -6.43 -1.62
CA LEU A 132 2.03 -6.78 -0.93
C LEU A 132 2.55 -8.08 -1.54
N CYS A 133 3.54 -7.97 -2.41
CA CYS A 133 4.23 -9.08 -3.04
C CYS A 133 5.37 -9.58 -2.12
N ILE A 134 5.37 -10.86 -1.80
CA ILE A 134 6.29 -11.51 -0.86
C ILE A 134 7.13 -12.54 -1.62
N TYR A 135 8.44 -12.45 -1.50
CA TYR A 135 9.39 -13.33 -2.17
C TYR A 135 10.20 -14.16 -1.17
N ALA A 136 10.69 -15.33 -1.63
CA ALA A 136 11.70 -16.14 -0.97
C ALA A 136 12.97 -16.23 -1.82
#